data_AF-A0A4U9IPT7-F1
#
_entry.id   AF-A0A4U9IPT7-F1
#
_cell.length_a   1.000
_cell.length_b   1.000
_cell.length_c   1.000
_cell.angle_alpha   90.00
_cell.angle_beta   90.00
_cell.angle_gamma   90.00
#
_symmetry.space_group_name_H-M   'P 1'
#
loop_
_entity.id
_entity.type
_entity.pdbx_description
1 polymer ?
#
loop_
_entity_poly.entity_id
_entity_poly.type
_entity_poly.pdbx_seq_one_letter_code
_entity_poly.pdbx_strand_id
1 'polypeptide(L)' 'MKRKVIVACGGAVATSTMAAEEIKELCDAHNITLDLVQCRVTEN' A
#
# COMPACT_ATOMS: atom_id res chain seq x y z
N MET A 1 -11.76 9.08 -10.54
CA MET A 1 -11.19 9.75 -9.34
C MET A 1 -10.14 8.80 -8.77
N LYS A 2 -8.86 9.20 -8.70
CA LYS A 2 -7.80 8.32 -8.18
C LYS A 2 -7.86 8.28 -6.65
N ARG A 3 -7.89 7.08 -6.06
CA ARG A 3 -7.89 6.90 -4.61
C ARG A 3 -6.46 6.75 -4.11
N LYS A 4 -6.00 7.67 -3.27
CA LYS A 4 -4.66 7.62 -2.70
C LYS A 4 -4.65 6.73 -1.46
N VAL A 5 -3.77 5.73 -1.44
CA VAL A 5 -3.63 4.76 -0.35
C VAL A 5 -2.21 4.85 0.19
N ILE A 6 -2.08 5.05 1.50
CA ILE A 6 -0.79 5.15 2.18
C ILE A 6 -0.63 3.89 3.04
N VAL A 7 0.40 3.10 2.75
CA VAL A 7 0.76 1.91 3.52
C VAL A 7 2.00 2.25 4.34
N ALA A 8 1.83 2.36 5.66
CA ALA A 8 2.91 2.70 6.57
C ALA A 8 3.24 1.51 7.47
N CYS A 9 4.53 1.17 7.61
CA CYS A 9 4.98 0.14 8.54
C CYS A 9 6.32 0.53 9.18
N GLY A 10 6.52 0.09 10.41
CA GLY A 10 7.75 0.29 11.19
C GLY A 10 8.92 -0.54 10.64
N GLY A 11 9.34 -1.54 11.40
CA GLY A 11 10.42 -2.46 11.01
C GLY A 11 10.04 -3.55 9.99
N ALA A 12 8.74 -3.80 9.75
CA ALA A 12 8.25 -4.92 8.94
C ALA A 12 7.93 -4.51 7.49
N VAL A 13 8.95 -3.99 6.78
CA VAL A 13 8.81 -3.54 5.38
C VAL A 13 8.29 -4.65 4.47
N ALA A 14 8.75 -5.89 4.63
CA ALA A 14 8.30 -7.03 3.82
C ALA A 14 6.79 -7.26 3.91
N THR A 15 6.22 -7.19 5.12
CA THR A 15 4.78 -7.35 5.36
C THR A 15 3.98 -6.23 4.70
N SER A 16 4.49 -4.99 4.76
CA SER A 16 3.83 -3.85 4.11
C SER A 16 3.89 -3.90 2.58
N THR A 17 4.94 -4.51 2.02
CA THR A 17 5.05 -4.72 0.57
C THR A 17 4.01 -5.74 0.10
N MET A 18 3.89 -6.87 0.80
CA MET A 18 2.85 -7.86 0.47
C MET A 18 1.44 -7.26 0.59
N ALA A 19 1.16 -6.49 1.65
CA ALA A 19 -0.13 -5.82 1.80
C ALA A 19 -0.40 -4.81 0.67
N ALA A 20 0.63 -4.07 0.22
CA ALA A 20 0.51 -3.13 -0.88
C ALA A 20 0.19 -3.82 -2.22
N GLU A 21 0.78 -4.99 -2.48
CA GLU A 21 0.51 -5.76 -3.70
C GLU A 21 -0.91 -6.33 -3.72
N GLU A 22 -1.36 -6.95 -2.63
CA GLU A 22 -2.73 -7.48 -2.50
C GLU A 22 -3.79 -6.38 -2.70
N ILE A 23 -3.57 -5.19 -2.12
CA ILE A 23 -4.47 -4.04 -2.30
C ILE A 23 -4.49 -3.59 -3.77
N LYS A 24 -3.34 -3.63 -4.45
CA LYS A 24 -3.21 -3.23 -5.84
C LYS A 24 -3.95 -4.19 -6.76
N GLU A 25 -3.77 -5.50 -6.58
CA GLU A 25 -4.46 -6.53 -7.35
C GLU A 25 -5.99 -6.48 -7.13
N LEU A 26 -6.42 -6.32 -5.89
CA LEU A 26 -7.85 -6.16 -5.57
C LEU A 26 -8.45 -4.92 -6.24
N CYS A 27 -7.75 -3.79 -6.23
CA CYS A 27 -8.23 -2.59 -6.89
C CYS A 27 -8.26 -2.74 -8.42
N ASP A 28 -7.27 -3.40 -9.02
CA ASP A 28 -7.21 -3.64 -10.46
C ASP A 28 -8.38 -4.52 -10.94
N ALA A 29 -8.67 -5.62 -10.21
CA ALA A 29 -9.82 -6.49 -10.45
C ALA A 29 -11.16 -5.75 -10.40
N HIS A 30 -11.26 -4.72 -9.55
CA HIS A 30 -12.46 -3.89 -9.40
C HIS A 30 -12.45 -2.62 -10.28
N ASN A 31 -11.46 -2.46 -11.18
CA ASN A 31 -11.28 -1.28 -12.03
C ASN A 31 -11.16 0.04 -11.23
N ILE A 32 -10.57 -0.04 -10.03
CA ILE A 32 -10.34 1.09 -9.14
C ILE A 32 -8.93 1.62 -9.39
N THR A 33 -8.83 2.83 -9.94
CA THR A 33 -7.54 3.50 -10.08
C THR A 33 -7.04 3.97 -8.71
N LEU A 34 -5.95 3.36 -8.23
CA LEU A 34 -5.32 3.73 -6.97
C LEU A 34 -3.96 4.42 -7.17
N ASP A 35 -3.53 5.17 -6.17
CA ASP A 35 -2.20 5.77 -6.05
C ASP A 35 -1.58 5.28 -4.74
N LEU A 36 -0.67 4.31 -4.81
CA LEU A 36 -0.10 3.66 -3.63
C LEU A 36 1.19 4.35 -3.20
N VAL A 37 1.26 4.75 -1.93
CA VAL A 37 2.46 5.30 -1.31
C VAL A 37 2.86 4.42 -0.14
N GLN A 38 4.03 3.80 -0.22
CA GLN A 38 4.58 3.01 0.87
C GLN A 38 5.54 3.87 1.70
N CYS A 39 5.29 3.98 3.00
CA CYS A 39 6.09 4.74 3.93
C CYS A 39 6.75 3.81 4.95
N ARG A 40 8.05 3.99 5.19
CA ARG A 40 8.73 3.41 6.33
C ARG A 40 8.62 4.36 7.51
N VAL A 41 8.03 3.90 8.59
CA VAL A 41 8.00 4.62 9.86
C VAL A 41 9.24 4.19 10.65
N THR A 42 10.03 5.14 11.14
CA THR A 42 11.12 4.83 12.05
C THR A 42 10.62 5.14 13.45
N GLU A 43 10.33 4.11 14.24
CA GLU A 43 9.98 4.27 15.66
C GLU A 43 11.29 4.57 16.40
N ASN A 44 11.45 5.82 16.85
CA ASN A 44 12.63 6.33 17.57
C ASN A 44 12.26 6.71 19.00
#